data_AF-A0A437KEZ9-F1
#
_entry.id   AF-A0A437KEZ9-F1
#
_cell.length_a   1.000
_cell.length_b   1.000
_cell.length_c   1.000
_cell.angle_alpha   90.00
_cell.angle_beta   90.00
_cell.angle_gamma   90.00
#
_symmetry.space_group_name_H-M   'P 1'
#
loop_
_entity.id
_entity.type
_entity.pdbx_description
1 polymer ?
#
loop_
_entity_poly.entity_id
_entity_poly.type
_entity_poly.pdbx_seq_one_letter_code
_entity_poly.pdbx_strand_id
1 'polypeptide(L)'
;MNKLSHYYLEFIKILATIVILFALFGTINDVIIQLISGTSFPDASMFQGKSYLLLLFIAQFIGFAIITLVLYVNIISTIGFGLKKERRKFPKSWVNKLLTIALILIFAFYIVLLFS
;
A
#
# COMPACT_ATOMS: atom_id res chain seq x y z
N MET A 1 27.04 10.98 -19.00
CA MET A 1 25.58 10.98 -19.30
C MET A 1 24.83 9.72 -18.87
N ASN A 2 25.42 8.51 -18.87
CA ASN A 2 24.73 7.27 -18.47
C ASN A 2 24.25 7.19 -17.01
N LYS A 3 24.95 7.83 -16.05
CA LYS A 3 24.54 7.82 -14.64
C LYS A 3 23.23 8.60 -14.41
N LEU A 4 23.06 9.75 -15.07
CA LEU A 4 21.87 10.60 -14.92
C LEU A 4 20.60 9.90 -15.44
N SER A 5 20.72 9.20 -16.58
CA SER A 5 19.66 8.37 -17.15
C SER A 5 19.25 7.23 -16.21
N HIS A 6 20.21 6.57 -15.56
CA HIS A 6 19.91 5.46 -14.64
C HIS A 6 19.15 5.92 -13.38
N TYR A 7 19.51 7.06 -12.80
CA TYR A 7 18.76 7.63 -11.67
C TYR A 7 17.31 7.99 -12.04
N TYR A 8 17.11 8.55 -13.23
CA TYR A 8 15.78 8.92 -13.71
C TYR A 8 14.90 7.69 -13.95
N LEU A 9 15.45 6.62 -14.53
CA LEU A 9 14.75 5.35 -14.72
C LEU A 9 14.38 4.69 -13.38
N GLU A 10 15.26 4.73 -12.38
CA GLU A 10 14.92 4.24 -11.03
C GLU A 10 13.82 5.08 -10.36
N PHE A 11 13.84 6.40 -10.53
CA PHE A 11 12.79 7.28 -10.02
C PHE A 11 11.43 6.98 -10.67
N ILE A 12 11.38 6.88 -12.01
CA ILE A 12 10.15 6.51 -12.74
C ILE A 12 9.64 5.17 -12.25
N LYS A 13 10.52 4.20 -12.02
CA LYS A 13 10.13 2.88 -11.52
C LYS A 13 9.49 2.96 -10.12
N ILE A 14 10.05 3.74 -9.21
CA ILE A 14 9.45 3.99 -7.88
C ILE A 14 8.07 4.63 -8.05
N LEU A 15 8.00 5.69 -8.85
CA LEU A 15 6.76 6.44 -9.06
C LEU A 15 5.67 5.54 -9.66
N ALA A 16 5.99 4.80 -10.72
CA ALA A 16 5.08 3.85 -11.35
C ALA A 16 4.63 2.77 -10.37
N THR A 17 5.56 2.24 -9.55
CA THR A 17 5.22 1.24 -8.52
C THR A 17 4.20 1.78 -7.54
N ILE A 18 4.44 2.99 -7.00
CA ILE A 18 3.53 3.61 -6.04
C ILE A 18 2.18 3.90 -6.68
N VAL A 19 2.16 4.53 -7.86
CA VAL A 19 0.93 4.90 -8.55
C VAL A 19 0.09 3.67 -8.87
N ILE A 20 0.68 2.63 -9.47
CA ILE A 20 -0.04 1.41 -9.86
C ILE A 20 -0.57 0.68 -8.62
N LEU A 21 0.27 0.49 -7.59
CA LEU A 21 -0.14 -0.25 -6.40
C LEU A 21 -1.23 0.49 -5.62
N PHE A 22 -1.11 1.81 -5.45
CA PHE A 22 -2.13 2.59 -4.75
C PHE A 22 -3.42 2.71 -5.56
N ALA A 23 -3.36 2.80 -6.89
CA ALA A 23 -4.55 2.75 -7.73
C ALA A 23 -5.27 1.41 -7.58
N LEU A 24 -4.54 0.29 -7.68
CA LEU A 24 -5.10 -1.05 -7.48
C LEU A 24 -5.71 -1.22 -6.09
N PHE A 25 -5.00 -0.80 -5.05
CA PHE A 25 -5.52 -0.87 -3.68
C PHE A 25 -6.75 0.01 -3.50
N GLY A 26 -6.74 1.24 -4.03
CA GLY A 26 -7.88 2.14 -3.97
C GLY A 26 -9.13 1.52 -4.61
N THR A 27 -8.99 0.92 -5.80
CA THR A 27 -10.09 0.24 -6.48
C THR A 27 -10.59 -0.97 -5.70
N ILE A 28 -9.70 -1.84 -5.21
CA ILE A 28 -10.09 -3.01 -4.42
C ILE A 28 -10.76 -2.58 -3.11
N ASN A 29 -10.20 -1.58 -2.44
CA ASN A 29 -10.73 -1.04 -1.19
C ASN A 29 -12.14 -0.46 -1.38
N ASP A 30 -12.35 0.31 -2.45
CA ASP A 30 -13.67 0.87 -2.77
C ASP A 30 -14.70 -0.24 -3.02
N VAL A 31 -14.35 -1.27 -3.79
CA VAL A 31 -15.24 -2.43 -4.03
C VAL A 31 -15.56 -3.15 -2.72
N ILE A 32 -14.57 -3.38 -1.84
CA ILE A 32 -14.80 -4.04 -0.54
C ILE A 32 -15.70 -3.17 0.35
N ILE A 33 -15.48 -1.86 0.40
CA ILE A 33 -16.32 -0.93 1.15
C ILE A 33 -17.75 -0.98 0.61
N GLN A 34 -17.93 -0.87 -0.71
CA GLN A 34 -19.24 -0.93 -1.35
C GLN A 34 -19.98 -2.24 -1.07
N LEU A 35 -19.27 -3.37 -1.03
CA LEU A 35 -19.84 -4.66 -0.66
C LEU A 35 -20.33 -4.71 0.79
N ILE A 36 -19.68 -3.97 1.70
CA ILE A 36 -20.01 -3.94 3.13
C ILE A 36 -21.09 -2.89 3.44
N SER A 37 -20.92 -1.66 2.96
CA SER A 37 -21.76 -0.51 3.31
C SER A 37 -22.87 -0.21 2.29
N GLY A 38 -22.85 -0.82 1.11
CA GLY A 38 -23.76 -0.49 0.01
C GLY A 38 -23.47 0.86 -0.65
N THR A 39 -22.42 1.58 -0.22
CA THR A 39 -22.03 2.90 -0.72
C THR A 39 -20.63 2.85 -1.33
N SER A 40 -20.44 3.50 -2.47
CA SER A 40 -19.10 3.71 -3.03
C SER A 40 -18.43 4.92 -2.38
N PHE A 41 -17.12 4.86 -2.17
CA PHE A 41 -16.32 6.04 -1.91
C PHE A 41 -16.40 6.98 -3.13
N PRO A 42 -16.52 8.32 -2.96
CA PRO A 42 -16.19 9.12 -1.79
C PRO A 42 -17.42 9.67 -1.06
N ASP A 43 -18.30 8.81 -0.56
CA ASP A 43 -19.36 9.29 0.33
C ASP A 43 -18.84 9.50 1.76
N ALA A 44 -18.48 10.74 2.09
CA ALA A 44 -18.00 11.11 3.42
C ALA A 44 -19.08 10.95 4.52
N SER A 45 -20.34 10.71 4.15
CA SER A 45 -21.42 10.42 5.10
C SER A 45 -21.11 9.20 5.98
N MET A 46 -20.35 8.22 5.48
CA MET A 46 -19.96 7.02 6.23
C MET A 46 -19.13 7.31 7.48
N PHE A 47 -18.49 8.49 7.55
CA PHE A 47 -17.68 8.93 8.67
C PHE A 47 -18.42 9.86 9.64
N GLN A 48 -19.64 10.29 9.31
CA GLN A 48 -20.40 11.20 10.19
C GLN A 48 -20.69 10.51 11.53
N GLY A 49 -20.25 11.13 12.62
CA GLY A 49 -20.36 10.56 13.97
C GLY A 49 -19.43 9.37 14.25
N LYS A 50 -18.62 8.93 13.27
CA LYS A 50 -17.72 7.76 13.35
C LYS A 50 -16.26 8.16 13.08
N SER A 51 -15.71 9.10 13.86
CA SER A 51 -14.33 9.59 13.69
C SER A 51 -13.27 8.48 13.81
N TYR A 52 -13.54 7.45 14.61
CA TYR A 52 -12.69 6.24 14.70
C TYR A 52 -12.59 5.50 13.36
N LEU A 53 -13.68 5.47 12.57
CA LEU A 53 -13.72 4.82 11.26
C LEU A 53 -12.84 5.57 10.26
N LEU A 54 -12.76 6.90 10.35
CA LEU A 54 -11.85 7.71 9.55
C LEU A 54 -10.39 7.46 9.92
N LEU A 55 -10.08 7.35 11.21
CA LEU A 55 -8.72 7.01 11.67
C LEU A 55 -8.29 5.63 11.18
N LEU A 56 -9.17 4.64 11.26
CA LEU A 56 -8.94 3.29 10.72
C LEU A 56 -8.82 3.32 9.20
N PHE A 57 -9.60 4.16 8.51
CA PHE A 57 -9.49 4.37 7.07
C PHE A 57 -8.13 4.94 6.70
N ILE A 58 -7.56 5.88 7.45
CA ILE A 58 -6.20 6.37 7.19
C ILE A 58 -5.17 5.28 7.52
N ALA A 59 -5.37 4.55 8.62
CA ALA A 59 -4.48 3.49 9.06
C ALA A 59 -4.32 2.37 8.02
N GLN A 60 -5.37 2.00 7.29
CA GLN A 60 -5.25 1.01 6.21
C GLN A 60 -4.34 1.48 5.06
N PHE A 61 -4.34 2.77 4.70
CA PHE A 61 -3.41 3.28 3.67
C PHE A 61 -1.97 3.29 4.17
N ILE A 62 -1.75 3.54 5.47
CA ILE A 62 -0.43 3.38 6.08
C ILE A 62 0.00 1.90 6.03
N GLY A 63 -0.90 0.98 6.35
CA GLY A 63 -0.67 -0.46 6.19
C GLY A 63 -0.29 -0.83 4.76
N PHE A 64 -1.02 -0.31 3.77
CA PHE A 64 -0.72 -0.57 2.36
C PHE A 64 0.59 0.07 1.89
N ALA A 65 0.96 1.24 2.42
CA ALA A 65 2.26 1.85 2.18
C ALA A 65 3.41 0.96 2.67
N ILE A 66 3.24 0.29 3.81
CA ILE A 66 4.21 -0.69 4.34
C ILE A 66 4.33 -1.89 3.39
N ILE A 67 3.22 -2.44 2.89
CA ILE A 67 3.23 -3.52 1.89
C ILE A 67 3.97 -3.08 0.63
N THR A 68 3.65 -1.87 0.13
CA THR A 68 4.28 -1.29 -1.06
C THR A 68 5.79 -1.14 -0.87
N LEU A 69 6.24 -0.69 0.30
CA LEU A 69 7.67 -0.60 0.63
C LEU A 69 8.33 -1.98 0.64
N VAL A 70 7.72 -2.97 1.29
CA VAL A 70 8.24 -4.35 1.34
C VAL A 70 8.34 -4.96 -0.06
N LEU A 71 7.29 -4.82 -0.87
CA LEU A 71 7.27 -5.28 -2.27
C LEU A 71 8.35 -4.57 -3.08
N TYR A 72 8.49 -3.25 -2.92
CA TYR A 72 9.50 -2.49 -3.63
C TYR A 72 10.91 -2.95 -3.26
N VAL A 73 11.26 -2.99 -1.99
CA VAL A 73 12.62 -3.32 -1.55
C VAL A 73 12.98 -4.77 -1.89
N ASN A 74 12.08 -5.74 -1.69
CA ASN A 74 12.43 -7.15 -1.80
C ASN A 74 12.20 -7.77 -3.19
N ILE A 75 11.26 -7.24 -3.97
CA ILE A 75 10.84 -7.80 -5.27
C ILE A 75 11.12 -6.80 -6.39
N ILE A 76 10.42 -5.67 -6.41
CA ILE A 76 10.40 -4.78 -7.58
C ILE A 76 11.77 -4.14 -7.80
N SER A 77 12.46 -3.72 -6.74
CA SER A 77 13.79 -3.10 -6.84
C SER A 77 14.82 -4.02 -7.50
N THR A 78 14.63 -5.35 -7.44
CA THR A 78 15.52 -6.32 -8.10
C THR A 78 15.26 -6.52 -9.59
N ILE A 79 14.12 -6.04 -10.10
CA ILE A 79 13.74 -6.12 -11.50
C ILE A 79 14.33 -4.89 -12.23
N GLY A 80 15.57 -4.94 -12.72
CA GLY A 80 16.27 -3.76 -13.28
C GLY A 80 17.17 -4.05 -14.48
N PHE A 81 17.33 -3.02 -15.34
CA PHE A 81 17.90 -3.04 -16.69
C PHE A 81 19.45 -3.00 -16.80
N GLY A 82 20.21 -3.31 -15.75
CA GLY A 82 21.67 -3.35 -15.89
C GLY A 82 22.43 -3.30 -14.58
N LEU A 83 23.47 -4.16 -14.52
CA LEU A 83 24.42 -4.45 -13.44
C LEU A 83 23.77 -4.83 -12.10
N LYS A 84 24.05 -6.07 -11.68
CA LYS A 84 23.74 -6.66 -10.37
C LYS A 84 24.25 -5.75 -9.24
N LYS A 85 23.51 -4.70 -8.89
CA LYS A 85 23.71 -4.01 -7.62
C LYS A 85 23.18 -4.96 -6.55
N GLU A 86 24.06 -5.38 -5.64
CA GLU A 86 23.67 -6.05 -4.40
C GLU A 86 22.84 -5.07 -3.54
N ARG A 87 21.56 -4.93 -3.88
CA ARG A 87 20.61 -4.21 -3.01
C ARG A 87 20.30 -5.10 -1.82
N ARG A 88 20.56 -4.59 -0.61
CA ARG A 88 20.21 -5.25 0.64
C ARG A 88 18.69 -5.35 0.74
N LYS A 89 18.16 -6.57 0.59
CA LYS A 89 16.76 -6.89 0.87
C LYS A 89 16.50 -6.82 2.36
N PHE A 90 15.26 -6.59 2.76
CA PHE A 90 14.90 -6.83 4.15
C PHE A 90 15.02 -8.32 4.48
N PRO A 91 15.59 -8.66 5.66
CA PRO A 91 15.63 -10.05 6.12
C PRO A 91 14.19 -10.57 6.31
N LYS A 92 14.00 -11.88 6.12
CA LYS A 92 12.67 -12.52 6.16
C LYS A 92 11.89 -12.23 7.45
N SER A 93 12.58 -12.14 8.59
CA SER A 93 11.94 -11.80 9.88
C SER A 93 11.31 -10.41 9.90
N TRP A 94 11.97 -9.42 9.28
CA TRP A 94 11.44 -8.06 9.17
C TRP A 94 10.30 -7.98 8.17
N VAL A 95 10.41 -8.68 7.03
CA VAL A 95 9.33 -8.79 6.05
C VAL A 95 8.06 -9.30 6.71
N ASN A 96 8.15 -10.41 7.44
CA ASN A 96 7.00 -11.00 8.10
C ASN A 96 6.39 -10.04 9.13
N LYS A 97 7.21 -9.41 9.98
CA LYS A 97 6.72 -8.43 10.97
C LYS A 97 6.00 -7.26 10.30
N LEU A 98 6.60 -6.66 9.27
CA LEU A 98 6.03 -5.53 8.54
C LEU A 98 4.71 -5.91 7.85
N LEU A 99 4.66 -7.09 7.22
CA LEU A 99 3.44 -7.59 6.60
C LEU A 99 2.36 -7.87 7.65
N THR A 100 2.68 -8.49 8.79
CA THR A 100 1.70 -8.69 9.87
C THR A 100 1.13 -7.37 10.36
N ILE A 101 1.98 -6.36 10.63
CA ILE A 101 1.53 -5.04 11.07
C ILE A 101 0.63 -4.40 10.00
N ALA A 102 1.04 -4.45 8.73
CA ALA A 102 0.26 -3.91 7.63
C ALA A 102 -1.12 -4.56 7.50
N LEU A 103 -1.17 -5.90 7.58
CA LEU A 103 -2.42 -6.65 7.51
C LEU A 103 -3.35 -6.30 8.68
N ILE A 104 -2.83 -6.16 9.90
CA ILE A 104 -3.62 -5.74 11.05
C ILE A 104 -4.23 -4.35 10.80
N LEU A 105 -3.43 -3.39 10.33
CA LEU A 105 -3.92 -2.03 10.04
C LEU A 105 -5.00 -2.01 8.95
N ILE A 106 -4.86 -2.85 7.91
CA ILE A 106 -5.83 -2.95 6.82
C ILE A 106 -7.11 -3.65 7.30
N PHE A 107 -7.00 -4.83 7.91
CA PHE A 107 -8.17 -5.61 8.32
C PHE A 107 -8.95 -4.97 9.47
N ALA A 108 -8.29 -4.24 10.37
CA ALA A 108 -8.98 -3.54 11.46
C ALA A 108 -10.08 -2.60 10.94
N PHE A 109 -9.84 -1.90 9.84
CA PHE A 109 -10.84 -1.04 9.22
C PHE A 109 -12.06 -1.85 8.74
N TYR A 110 -11.85 -2.91 7.96
CA TYR A 110 -12.96 -3.72 7.43
C TYR A 110 -13.74 -4.46 8.51
N ILE A 111 -13.05 -4.97 9.52
CA ILE A 111 -13.70 -5.63 10.66
C ILE A 111 -14.62 -4.64 11.37
N VAL A 112 -14.13 -3.44 11.68
CA VAL A 112 -14.94 -2.43 12.37
C VAL A 112 -16.09 -1.95 11.46
N LEU A 113 -15.85 -1.78 10.16
CA LEU A 113 -16.88 -1.40 9.20
C LEU A 113 -18.02 -2.42 9.13
N LEU A 114 -17.73 -3.73 9.20
CA LEU A 114 -18.75 -4.79 9.19
C LEU A 114 -19.70 -4.74 10.40
N PHE A 115 -19.26 -4.17 11.52
CA PHE A 115 -20.04 -4.10 12.77
C PHE A 115 -20.54 -2.69 13.10
N SER A 116 -20.30 -1.70 12.23
CA SER A 116 -20.64 -0.28 12.45
C SER A 116 -21.88 0.14 11.70
#